data_AF-A0A1G8DKB0-F1
#
_entry.id   AF-A0A1G8DKB0-F1
#
_cell.length_a   1.000
_cell.length_b   1.000
_cell.length_c   1.000
_cell.angle_alpha   90.00
_cell.angle_beta   90.00
_cell.angle_gamma   90.00
#
_symmetry.space_group_name_H-M   'P 1'
#
loop_
_entity.id
_entity.type
_entity.pdbx_description
1 polymer ?
#
loop_
_entity_poly.entity_id
_entity_poly.type
_entity_poly.pdbx_seq_one_letter_code
_entity_poly.pdbx_strand_id
1 'polypeptide(L)'
;MANKLYVSHAREKFRERTKKLKLGQYVNALYINTYDPSYYEKRLRYNRYDARALYYLGQRYEKEENWGQALHYYKQAVQAEPHYEAAIGALILLRRKQEERFRKLASQATRRRPVRKKMSLLQMVTAIFTGYFLILMIVFGILLR
;
A
#
# COMPACT_ATOMS: atom_id res chain seq x y z
N MET A 1 -4.28 36.28 -36.45
CA MET A 1 -3.01 36.88 -35.98
C MET A 1 -2.13 35.77 -35.41
N ALA A 2 -0.99 35.49 -36.03
CA ALA A 2 -0.12 34.38 -35.64
C ALA A 2 0.58 34.68 -34.31
N ASN A 3 0.37 33.80 -33.33
CA ASN A 3 0.97 33.88 -32.00
C ASN A 3 2.48 33.63 -32.14
N LYS A 4 3.30 34.70 -32.14
CA LYS A 4 4.76 34.58 -32.12
C LYS A 4 5.16 34.04 -30.74
N LEU A 5 5.31 32.71 -30.62
CA LEU A 5 5.96 32.09 -29.49
C LEU A 5 7.38 32.69 -29.39
N TYR A 6 7.62 33.50 -28.35
CA TYR A 6 8.97 33.92 -28.00
C TYR A 6 9.77 32.69 -27.57
N VAL A 7 10.51 32.11 -28.51
CA VAL A 7 11.46 31.05 -28.24
C VAL A 7 12.66 31.72 -27.57
N SER A 8 12.93 31.40 -26.30
CA SER A 8 14.07 31.97 -25.60
C SER A 8 15.37 31.66 -26.34
N HIS A 9 16.32 32.61 -26.37
CA HIS A 9 17.61 32.43 -27.04
C HIS A 9 18.35 31.15 -26.58
N ALA A 10 18.18 30.78 -25.31
CA ALA A 10 18.67 29.53 -24.76
C ALA A 10 18.06 28.29 -25.44
N ARG A 11 16.75 28.33 -25.74
CA ARG A 11 16.02 27.25 -26.42
C ARG A 11 16.42 27.10 -27.88
N GLU A 12 16.71 28.19 -28.60
CA GLU A 12 17.23 28.11 -29.97
C GLU A 12 18.65 27.57 -30.00
N LYS A 13 19.54 28.08 -29.14
CA LYS A 13 20.94 27.63 -29.05
C LYS A 13 21.03 26.15 -28.65
N PHE A 14 20.09 25.68 -27.84
CA PHE A 14 19.90 24.27 -27.50
C PHE A 14 19.42 23.43 -28.69
N ARG A 15 18.42 23.92 -29.44
CA ARG A 15 17.91 23.24 -30.65
C ARG A 15 19.00 23.07 -31.72
N GLU A 16 19.82 24.10 -31.92
CA GLU A 16 20.94 24.05 -32.88
C GLU A 16 22.05 23.08 -32.46
N ARG A 17 22.33 22.97 -31.15
CA ARG A 17 23.27 21.95 -30.63
C ARG A 17 22.72 20.53 -30.80
N THR A 18 21.44 20.33 -30.53
CA THR A 18 20.82 19.00 -30.58
C THR A 18 20.62 18.47 -32.00
N LYS A 19 20.37 19.33 -32.98
CA LYS A 19 20.33 18.96 -34.41
C LYS A 19 21.64 18.33 -34.92
N LYS A 20 22.78 18.66 -34.31
CA LYS A 20 24.11 18.15 -34.69
C LYS A 20 24.47 16.81 -34.05
N LEU A 21 23.64 16.30 -33.14
CA LEU A 21 23.88 15.03 -32.44
C LEU A 21 23.27 13.87 -33.25
N LYS A 22 24.09 12.88 -33.59
CA LYS A 22 23.61 11.65 -34.24
C LYS A 22 22.86 10.77 -33.23
N LEU A 23 21.69 10.31 -33.64
CA LEU A 23 20.82 9.43 -32.83
C LEU A 23 21.57 8.12 -32.54
N GLY A 24 21.92 7.90 -31.27
CA GLY A 24 22.58 6.66 -30.80
C GLY A 24 23.92 6.85 -30.09
N GLN A 25 24.63 7.97 -30.26
CA GLN A 25 25.97 8.12 -29.69
C GLN A 25 26.06 9.01 -28.43
N TYR A 26 25.22 10.05 -28.30
CA TYR A 26 25.31 11.02 -27.17
C TYR A 26 24.00 11.67 -26.71
N VAL A 27 22.83 11.25 -27.21
CA VAL A 27 21.56 11.98 -26.95
C VAL A 27 21.04 11.80 -25.51
N ASN A 28 21.47 10.76 -24.79
CA ASN A 28 21.06 10.55 -23.39
C ASN A 28 21.78 11.46 -22.39
N ALA A 29 22.89 12.10 -22.78
CA ALA A 29 23.87 12.66 -21.87
C ALA A 29 23.66 14.12 -21.43
N LEU A 30 22.71 14.89 -22.00
CA LEU A 30 22.72 16.35 -21.77
C LEU A 30 21.44 17.00 -21.23
N TYR A 31 20.38 16.23 -20.90
CA TYR A 31 19.20 16.85 -20.30
C TYR A 31 18.36 15.86 -19.49
N ILE A 32 18.59 15.76 -18.18
CA ILE A 32 17.60 15.19 -17.26
C ILE A 32 16.71 16.36 -16.79
N ASN A 33 15.60 16.57 -17.49
CA ASN A 33 14.63 17.61 -17.16
C ASN A 33 13.90 17.25 -15.87
N THR A 34 13.91 18.11 -14.85
CA THR A 34 13.15 17.90 -13.60
C THR A 34 11.64 17.77 -13.82
N TYR A 35 11.12 18.31 -14.93
CA TYR A 35 9.72 18.19 -15.32
C TYR A 35 9.38 16.89 -16.07
N ASP A 36 10.37 16.05 -16.38
CA ASP A 36 10.13 14.77 -17.02
C ASP A 36 9.47 13.78 -16.03
N PRO A 37 8.34 13.14 -16.37
CA PRO A 37 7.73 12.12 -15.51
C PRO A 37 8.67 10.96 -15.15
N SER A 38 9.66 10.68 -16.01
CA SER A 38 10.69 9.65 -15.84
C SER A 38 12.00 10.18 -15.25
N TYR A 39 12.03 11.44 -14.76
CA TYR A 39 13.24 12.09 -14.24
C TYR A 39 13.99 11.23 -13.21
N TYR A 40 13.28 10.68 -12.23
CA TYR A 40 13.90 9.88 -11.18
C TYR A 40 14.35 8.50 -11.68
N GLU A 41 13.64 7.90 -12.64
CA GLU A 41 14.07 6.65 -13.29
C GLU A 41 15.36 6.86 -14.08
N LYS A 42 15.47 8.00 -14.78
CA LYS A 42 16.70 8.40 -15.47
C LYS A 42 17.85 8.63 -14.50
N ARG A 43 17.61 9.27 -13.35
CA ARG A 43 18.63 9.42 -12.30
C ARG A 43 19.17 8.06 -11.83
N LEU A 44 18.30 7.06 -11.65
CA LEU A 44 18.72 5.72 -11.25
C LEU A 44 19.54 4.96 -12.30
N ARG A 45 19.42 5.30 -13.58
CA ARG A 45 20.29 4.73 -14.63
C ARG A 45 21.75 5.16 -14.47
N TYR A 46 21.99 6.35 -13.92
CA TYR A 46 23.32 6.89 -13.69
C TYR A 46 23.84 6.58 -12.29
N ASN A 47 22.98 6.74 -11.28
CA ASN A 47 23.27 6.36 -9.91
C ASN A 47 22.14 5.49 -9.36
N ARG A 48 22.35 4.17 -9.42
CA ARG A 48 21.41 3.16 -8.92
C ARG A 48 21.11 3.26 -7.42
N TYR A 49 21.91 4.01 -6.67
CA TYR A 49 21.78 4.23 -5.23
C TYR A 49 21.46 5.70 -4.90
N ASP A 50 20.85 6.44 -5.84
CA ASP A 50 20.38 7.80 -5.57
C ASP A 50 19.17 7.75 -4.62
N ALA A 51 19.42 7.93 -3.32
CA ALA A 51 18.40 7.84 -2.28
C ALA A 51 17.21 8.79 -2.51
N ARG A 52 17.47 9.98 -3.04
CA ARG A 52 16.44 10.95 -3.39
C ARG A 52 15.57 10.44 -4.54
N ALA A 53 16.18 9.89 -5.60
CA ALA A 53 15.42 9.33 -6.72
C ALA A 53 14.60 8.10 -6.30
N LEU A 54 15.19 7.20 -5.51
CA LEU A 54 14.48 6.05 -4.92
C LEU A 54 13.27 6.51 -4.09
N TYR A 55 13.44 7.52 -3.24
CA TYR A 55 12.35 8.08 -2.44
C TYR A 55 11.21 8.65 -3.29
N TYR A 56 11.49 9.46 -4.31
CA TYR A 56 10.42 10.02 -5.13
C TYR A 56 9.71 8.98 -6.00
N LEU A 57 10.39 7.90 -6.40
CA LEU A 57 9.70 6.75 -7.01
C LEU A 57 8.79 6.05 -6.00
N GLY A 58 9.24 5.88 -4.76
CA GLY A 58 8.41 5.41 -3.65
C GLY A 58 7.15 6.26 -3.48
N GLN A 59 7.29 7.59 -3.48
CA GLN A 59 6.16 8.52 -3.39
C GLN A 59 5.21 8.42 -4.59
N ARG A 60 5.73 8.21 -5.80
CA ARG A 60 4.89 8.00 -6.99
C ARG A 60 4.03 6.74 -6.82
N TYR A 61 4.65 5.62 -6.48
CA TYR A 61 3.91 4.37 -6.25
C TYR A 61 2.95 4.46 -5.06
N GLU A 62 3.28 5.25 -4.04
CA GLU A 62 2.38 5.51 -2.92
C GLU A 62 1.12 6.28 -3.37
N LYS A 63 1.27 7.28 -4.24
CA LYS A 63 0.14 8.02 -4.85
C LYS A 63 -0.71 7.15 -5.77
N GLU A 64 -0.10 6.17 -6.43
CA GLU A 64 -0.79 5.16 -7.24
C GLU A 64 -1.43 4.06 -6.37
N GLU A 65 -1.38 4.17 -5.04
CA GLU A 65 -1.84 3.17 -4.07
C GLU A 65 -1.16 1.80 -4.22
N ASN A 66 -0.03 1.75 -4.93
CA ASN A 66 0.81 0.57 -5.05
C ASN A 66 1.77 0.50 -3.86
N TRP A 67 1.22 0.15 -2.70
CA TRP A 67 1.94 0.11 -1.43
C TRP A 67 3.15 -0.85 -1.43
N GLY A 68 3.10 -1.91 -2.25
CA GLY A 68 4.19 -2.89 -2.37
C GLY A 68 5.42 -2.29 -3.02
N GLN A 69 5.24 -1.61 -4.16
CA GLN A 69 6.33 -0.92 -4.84
C GLN A 69 6.82 0.29 -4.04
N ALA A 70 5.91 1.06 -3.44
CA ALA A 70 6.30 2.16 -2.55
C ALA A 70 7.23 1.70 -1.43
N LEU A 71 6.86 0.59 -0.76
CA LEU A 71 7.68 -0.01 0.29
C LEU A 71 9.05 -0.48 -0.21
N HIS A 72 9.11 -1.05 -1.42
CA HIS A 72 10.35 -1.51 -2.03
C HIS A 72 11.33 -0.34 -2.25
N TYR A 73 10.86 0.73 -2.90
CA TYR A 73 11.69 1.90 -3.19
C TYR A 73 12.10 2.68 -1.94
N TYR A 74 11.21 2.84 -0.95
CA TYR A 74 11.59 3.46 0.33
C TYR A 74 12.65 2.65 1.08
N LYS A 75 12.56 1.31 1.07
CA LYS A 75 13.61 0.46 1.66
C LYS A 75 14.95 0.63 0.95
N GLN A 76 14.96 0.66 -0.38
CA GLN A 76 16.18 0.89 -1.15
C GLN A 76 16.77 2.27 -0.88
N ALA A 77 15.94 3.30 -0.73
CA ALA A 77 16.42 4.65 -0.39
C ALA A 77 17.15 4.68 0.96
N VAL A 78 16.59 4.03 1.99
CA VAL A 78 17.23 3.91 3.32
C VAL A 78 18.49 3.03 3.26
N GLN A 79 18.52 1.99 2.42
CA GLN A 79 19.74 1.19 2.23
C GLN A 79 20.85 1.98 1.53
N ALA A 80 20.49 2.83 0.57
CA ALA A 80 21.43 3.68 -0.14
C ALA A 80 21.99 4.80 0.74
N GLU A 81 21.13 5.43 1.55
CA GLU A 81 21.51 6.48 2.49
C GLU A 81 20.78 6.27 3.82
N PRO A 82 21.44 5.63 4.81
CA PRO A 82 20.82 5.30 6.11
C PRO A 82 20.35 6.49 6.93
N HIS A 83 20.80 7.70 6.61
CA HIS A 83 20.44 8.96 7.27
C HIS A 83 19.47 9.82 6.45
N TYR A 84 18.89 9.26 5.37
CA TYR A 84 17.95 10.01 4.54
C TYR A 84 16.56 10.08 5.20
N GLU A 85 16.40 11.06 6.08
CA GLU A 85 15.23 11.28 6.95
C GLU A 85 13.88 11.20 6.21
N ALA A 86 13.81 11.74 4.99
CA ALA A 86 12.59 11.70 4.19
C ALA A 86 12.14 10.27 3.87
N ALA A 87 13.07 9.39 3.48
CA ALA A 87 12.75 7.99 3.21
C ALA A 87 12.46 7.19 4.48
N ILE A 88 13.17 7.47 5.58
CA ILE A 88 12.92 6.83 6.87
C ILE A 88 11.50 7.17 7.35
N GLY A 89 11.14 8.44 7.35
CA GLY A 89 9.81 8.91 7.75
C GLY A 89 8.70 8.29 6.89
N ALA A 90 8.89 8.26 5.56
CA ALA A 90 7.92 7.65 4.66
C ALA A 90 7.79 6.13 4.88
N LEU A 91 8.90 5.44 5.11
CA LEU A 91 8.90 4.00 5.41
C LEU A 91 8.16 3.68 6.71
N ILE A 92 8.38 4.47 7.77
CA ILE A 92 7.70 4.32 9.07
C ILE A 92 6.20 4.56 8.91
N LEU A 93 5.81 5.67 8.25
CA LEU A 93 4.42 6.04 8.05
C LEU A 93 3.66 4.95 7.26
N LEU A 94 4.28 4.44 6.19
CA LEU A 94 3.69 3.40 5.35
C LEU A 94 3.49 2.09 6.12
N ARG A 95 4.47 1.67 6.94
CA ARG A 95 4.34 0.47 7.79
C ARG A 95 3.23 0.63 8.82
N ARG A 96 3.14 1.79 9.48
CA ARG A 96 2.08 2.06 10.46
C ARG A 96 0.68 1.96 9.82
N LYS A 97 0.51 2.53 8.63
CA LYS A 97 -0.75 2.44 7.87
C LYS A 97 -1.12 0.99 7.53
N GLN A 98 -0.15 0.15 7.16
CA GLN A 98 -0.40 -1.27 6.92
C GLN A 98 -0.78 -2.02 8.19
N GLU A 99 -0.10 -1.75 9.30
CA GLU A 99 -0.41 -2.37 10.59
C GLU A 99 -1.82 -2.01 11.07
N GLU A 100 -2.21 -0.74 10.98
CA GLU A 100 -3.57 -0.30 11.30
C GLU A 100 -4.62 -0.99 10.43
N ARG A 101 -4.35 -1.13 9.13
CA ARG A 101 -5.24 -1.86 8.21
C ARG A 101 -5.36 -3.33 8.62
N PHE A 102 -4.24 -3.98 8.94
CA PHE A 102 -4.24 -5.37 9.39
C PHE A 102 -4.99 -5.55 10.71
N ARG A 103 -4.78 -4.65 11.68
CA ARG A 103 -5.52 -4.64 12.96
C ARG A 103 -7.03 -4.48 12.75
N LYS A 104 -7.45 -3.59 11.84
CA LYS A 104 -8.88 -3.41 11.47
C LYS A 104 -9.47 -4.67 10.83
N LEU A 105 -8.72 -5.33 9.94
CA LEU A 105 -9.17 -6.59 9.33
C LEU A 105 -9.28 -7.71 10.37
N ALA A 106 -8.30 -7.81 11.27
CA ALA A 106 -8.30 -8.80 12.35
C ALA A 106 -9.50 -8.62 13.29
N SER A 107 -9.83 -7.37 13.67
CA SER A 107 -10.98 -7.09 14.55
C SER A 107 -12.33 -7.38 13.87
N GLN A 108 -12.42 -7.19 12.55
CA GLN A 108 -13.60 -7.61 11.79
C GLN A 108 -13.72 -9.14 11.69
N ALA A 109 -12.60 -9.85 11.53
CA ALA A 109 -12.59 -11.30 11.46
C ALA A 109 -13.00 -11.94 12.79
N THR A 110 -12.61 -11.38 13.94
CA THR A 110 -13.07 -11.86 15.26
C THR A 110 -14.56 -11.62 15.48
N ARG A 111 -15.13 -10.49 15.02
CA ARG A 111 -16.59 -10.24 15.11
C ARG A 111 -17.42 -11.24 14.32
N ARG A 112 -16.92 -11.73 13.18
CA ARG A 112 -17.63 -12.67 12.32
C ARG A 112 -17.57 -14.12 12.78
N ARG A 113 -16.70 -14.49 13.74
CA ARG A 113 -16.76 -15.83 14.32
C ARG A 113 -18.04 -15.92 15.16
N PRO A 114 -19.02 -16.76 14.81
CA PRO A 114 -20.13 -17.01 15.72
C PRO A 114 -19.49 -17.56 17.00
N VAL A 115 -19.58 -16.80 18.09
CA VAL A 115 -19.17 -17.30 19.40
C VAL A 115 -20.06 -18.51 19.64
N ARG A 116 -19.52 -19.72 19.45
CA ARG A 116 -20.21 -20.97 19.73
C ARG A 116 -20.52 -20.94 21.22
N LYS A 117 -21.73 -20.47 21.56
CA LYS A 117 -22.15 -20.23 22.93
C LYS A 117 -22.09 -21.59 23.62
N LYS A 118 -21.07 -21.83 24.44
CA LYS A 118 -20.99 -23.03 25.25
C LYS A 118 -22.15 -22.92 26.25
N MET A 119 -23.12 -23.84 26.17
CA MET A 119 -24.22 -23.87 27.12
C MET A 119 -23.65 -24.02 28.54
N SER A 120 -24.17 -23.22 29.47
CA SER A 120 -23.81 -23.35 30.89
C SER A 120 -24.32 -24.69 31.44
N LEU A 121 -23.61 -25.25 32.42
CA LEU A 121 -24.04 -26.46 33.14
C LEU A 121 -25.49 -26.34 33.62
N LEU A 122 -25.88 -25.17 34.11
CA LEU A 122 -27.25 -24.90 34.56
C LEU A 122 -28.27 -25.05 33.42
N GLN A 123 -27.97 -24.53 32.23
CA GLN A 123 -28.85 -24.65 31.06
C GLN A 123 -28.99 -26.09 30.58
N MET A 124 -27.90 -26.86 30.69
CA MET A 124 -27.90 -28.28 30.33
C MET A 124 -28.77 -29.07 31.31
N VAL A 125 -28.60 -28.82 32.61
CA VAL A 125 -29.40 -29.45 33.68
C VAL A 125 -30.88 -29.07 33.55
N THR A 126 -31.20 -27.80 33.29
CA THR A 126 -32.59 -27.38 33.10
C THR A 126 -33.25 -28.07 31.90
N ALA A 127 -32.52 -28.24 30.79
CA ALA A 127 -33.05 -28.90 29.60
C ALA A 127 -33.39 -30.38 29.88
N ILE A 128 -32.56 -31.07 30.65
CA ILE A 128 -32.78 -32.46 31.07
C ILE A 128 -34.04 -32.56 31.94
N PHE A 129 -34.18 -31.70 32.94
CA PHE A 129 -35.36 -31.69 33.81
C PHE A 129 -36.66 -31.41 33.04
N THR A 130 -36.65 -30.42 32.13
CA THR A 130 -37.82 -30.13 31.31
C THR A 130 -38.18 -31.28 30.37
N GLY A 131 -37.19 -31.99 29.83
CA GLY A 131 -37.43 -33.16 28.99
C GLY A 131 -38.04 -34.31 29.79
N TYR A 132 -37.53 -34.59 30.99
CA TYR A 132 -38.08 -35.61 31.88
C TYR A 132 -39.52 -35.30 32.29
N PHE A 133 -39.82 -34.03 32.62
CA PHE A 133 -41.18 -33.59 32.97
C PHE A 133 -42.17 -33.77 31.82
N LEU A 134 -41.76 -33.45 30.59
CA LEU A 134 -42.59 -33.67 29.38
C LEU A 134 -42.89 -35.16 29.17
N ILE A 135 -41.87 -36.02 29.30
CA ILE A 135 -42.03 -37.48 29.18
C ILE A 135 -42.97 -37.99 30.28
N LEU A 136 -42.81 -37.54 31.52
CA LEU A 136 -43.67 -37.92 32.64
C LEU A 136 -45.13 -37.53 32.39
N MET A 137 -45.38 -36.31 31.89
CA MET A 137 -46.73 -35.83 31.55
C MET A 137 -47.37 -36.68 30.45
N ILE A 138 -46.61 -37.08 29.43
CA ILE A 138 -47.09 -37.95 28.36
C ILE A 138 -47.46 -39.33 28.94
N VAL A 139 -46.60 -39.92 29.77
CA VAL A 139 -46.86 -41.24 30.39
C VAL A 139 -48.07 -41.18 31.31
N PHE A 140 -48.17 -40.17 32.16
CA PHE A 140 -49.30 -39.98 33.06
C PHE A 140 -50.61 -39.74 32.31
N GLY A 141 -50.57 -38.98 31.21
CA GLY A 141 -51.72 -38.77 30.33
C GLY A 141 -52.17 -40.04 29.59
N ILE A 142 -51.26 -40.98 29.32
CA ILE A 142 -51.59 -42.31 28.81
C ILE A 142 -52.14 -43.20 29.93
N LEU A 143 -51.65 -43.06 31.16
CA LEU A 143 -52.05 -43.89 32.31
C LEU A 143 -53.43 -43.51 32.89
N LEU A 144 -53.84 -42.25 32.77
CA LEU A 144 -55.14 -41.74 33.23
C LEU A 144 -56.27 -41.85 32.20
N ARG A 145 -55.99 -42.44 31.03
CA ARG A 145 -56.96 -42.66 29.96
C ARG A 145 -57.43 -44.11 29.95
#